data_AF-A0A8T3DDB6-F1
#
_entry.id   AF-A0A8T3DDB6-F1
#
_cell.length_a   1.000
_cell.length_b   1.000
_cell.length_c   1.000
_cell.angle_alpha   90.00
_cell.angle_beta   90.00
_cell.angle_gamma   90.00
#
_symmetry.space_group_name_H-M   'P 1'
#
loop_
_entity.id
_entity.type
_entity.pdbx_description
1 polymer ?
#
loop_
_entity_poly.entity_id
_entity_poly.type
_entity_poly.pdbx_seq_one_letter_code
_entity_poly.pdbx_strand_id
1 'polypeptide(L)'
;MGDRSVLYKYLNPNLLAVVTESTDTHQERSFVGTFLIDGVTGRIIHEAVQRKARGPVHCVHSENWVVYVYWNTKSRRNEFSVLELFEGTELYNSTVFSSLDRPHMPQVLQQSYIFPAPISTMEATLTEKGITSRHLLVGLPSGNILSLPKMFLDPRRPEIVSEQSREENLIPYAPEMPIRTEWFINYNQTISRVRGIYTAPSGLESTCLVVAYGLDIYQTRVYPSKQFDVLKDDYDYVLISSVLFGLFFATMISKRLAQVKLLNRAWR
;
A
#
# COMPACT_ATOMS: atom_id res chain seq x y z
N MET A 1 5.64 14.99 -8.72
CA MET A 1 5.78 14.69 -10.16
C MET A 1 7.25 14.75 -10.53
N GLY A 2 7.63 14.20 -11.68
CA GLY A 2 9.03 14.13 -12.13
C GLY A 2 9.70 15.50 -12.15
N ASP A 3 8.97 16.52 -12.58
CA ASP A 3 9.40 17.92 -12.65
C ASP A 3 9.43 18.68 -11.30
N ARG A 4 9.40 17.96 -10.16
CA ARG A 4 9.32 18.50 -8.79
C ARG A 4 8.02 19.23 -8.45
N SER A 5 7.02 19.23 -9.34
CA SER A 5 5.68 19.70 -8.98
C SER A 5 4.99 18.71 -8.03
N VAL A 6 3.98 19.20 -7.30
CA VAL A 6 3.22 18.40 -6.34
C VAL A 6 1.83 18.12 -6.92
N LEU A 7 1.38 16.87 -6.80
CA LEU A 7 0.00 16.49 -7.07
C LEU A 7 -0.67 16.19 -5.73
N TYR A 8 -1.57 17.07 -5.30
CA TYR A 8 -2.24 16.94 -4.02
C TYR A 8 -3.34 15.89 -4.07
N LYS A 9 -3.34 15.01 -3.07
CA LYS A 9 -4.38 14.00 -2.88
C LYS A 9 -5.67 14.66 -2.42
N TYR A 10 -6.80 14.17 -2.91
CA TYR A 10 -8.11 14.57 -2.39
C TYR A 10 -8.47 13.66 -1.20
N LEU A 11 -8.46 14.23 0.00
CA LEU A 11 -8.68 13.53 1.26
C LEU A 11 -9.97 14.02 1.93
N ASN A 12 -11.11 13.47 1.50
CA ASN A 12 -12.39 13.78 2.11
C ASN A 12 -12.70 12.77 3.24
N PRO A 13 -12.71 13.20 4.52
CA PRO A 13 -12.95 12.32 5.66
C PRO A 13 -14.39 11.78 5.69
N ASN A 14 -15.31 12.42 4.98
CA ASN A 14 -16.73 12.06 4.91
C ASN A 14 -17.07 11.30 3.62
N LEU A 15 -16.06 10.83 2.86
CA LEU A 15 -16.28 10.11 1.60
C LEU A 15 -16.73 8.68 1.87
N LEU A 16 -17.81 8.29 1.20
CA LEU A 16 -18.37 6.95 1.23
C LEU A 16 -18.23 6.31 -0.14
N ALA A 17 -17.71 5.09 -0.19
CA ALA A 17 -17.69 4.26 -1.39
C ALA A 17 -18.86 3.28 -1.34
N VAL A 18 -19.85 3.48 -2.19
CA VAL A 18 -21.03 2.61 -2.30
C VAL A 18 -20.90 1.75 -3.54
N VAL A 19 -21.07 0.44 -3.38
CA VAL A 19 -21.03 -0.52 -4.48
C VAL A 19 -22.41 -1.13 -4.67
N THR A 20 -22.83 -1.24 -5.92
CA THR A 20 -24.12 -1.78 -6.34
C THR A 20 -23.92 -2.87 -7.39
N GLU A 21 -24.78 -3.88 -7.37
CA GLU A 21 -24.82 -4.93 -8.39
C GLU A 21 -26.18 -4.88 -9.11
N SER A 22 -26.17 -5.08 -10.42
CA SER A 22 -27.39 -5.13 -11.22
C SER A 22 -28.30 -6.29 -10.81
N THR A 23 -29.61 -6.04 -10.78
CA THR A 23 -30.61 -7.10 -10.56
C THR A 23 -30.71 -8.07 -11.74
N ASP A 24 -30.41 -7.60 -12.96
CA ASP A 24 -30.34 -8.46 -14.14
C ASP A 24 -29.04 -9.26 -14.13
N THR A 25 -29.15 -10.56 -13.83
CA THR A 25 -28.00 -11.48 -13.78
C THR A 25 -27.58 -11.99 -15.16
N HIS A 26 -28.22 -11.55 -16.23
CA HIS A 26 -27.85 -11.98 -17.58
C HIS A 26 -26.45 -11.47 -17.95
N GLN A 27 -25.58 -12.36 -18.42
CA GLN A 27 -24.14 -12.08 -18.59
C GLN A 27 -23.81 -10.86 -19.45
N GLU A 28 -24.66 -10.53 -20.42
CA GLU A 28 -24.44 -9.40 -21.31
C GLU A 28 -24.91 -8.05 -20.74
N ARG A 29 -25.81 -8.08 -19.75
CA ARG A 29 -26.49 -6.92 -19.18
C ARG A 29 -26.08 -6.64 -17.74
N SER A 30 -25.49 -7.64 -17.07
CA SER A 30 -25.00 -7.50 -15.70
C SER A 30 -23.95 -6.39 -15.59
N PHE A 31 -24.02 -5.59 -14.54
CA PHE A 31 -23.03 -4.56 -14.25
C PHE A 31 -22.82 -4.38 -12.75
N VAL A 32 -21.66 -3.83 -12.40
CA VAL A 32 -21.32 -3.38 -11.05
C VAL A 32 -21.16 -1.86 -11.11
N GLY A 33 -21.90 -1.13 -10.27
CA GLY A 33 -21.79 0.33 -10.14
C GLY A 33 -21.07 0.71 -8.86
N THR A 34 -20.11 1.64 -8.96
CA THR A 34 -19.39 2.22 -7.82
C THR A 34 -19.68 3.71 -7.77
N PHE A 35 -20.17 4.19 -6.62
CA PHE A 35 -20.50 5.58 -6.37
C PHE A 35 -19.65 6.10 -5.20
N LEU A 36 -18.93 7.19 -5.43
CA LEU A 36 -18.24 7.94 -4.39
C LEU A 36 -19.12 9.10 -3.98
N ILE A 37 -19.58 9.11 -2.74
CA ILE A 37 -20.58 10.07 -2.25
C ILE A 37 -20.01 10.80 -1.04
N ASP A 38 -20.16 12.12 -1.02
CA ASP A 38 -19.90 12.90 0.18
C ASP A 38 -21.04 12.72 1.18
N GLY A 39 -20.74 12.18 2.36
CA GLY A 39 -21.74 11.85 3.38
C GLY A 39 -22.41 13.06 4.04
N VAL A 40 -21.84 14.26 3.92
CA VAL A 40 -22.41 15.49 4.50
C VAL A 40 -23.39 16.15 3.53
N THR A 41 -22.97 16.31 2.27
CA THR A 41 -23.77 17.01 1.25
C THR A 41 -24.66 16.09 0.43
N GLY A 42 -24.37 14.79 0.41
CA GLY A 42 -25.00 13.82 -0.50
C GLY A 42 -24.54 13.96 -1.95
N ARG A 43 -23.55 14.80 -2.24
CA ARG A 43 -23.04 15.01 -3.60
C ARG A 43 -22.31 13.76 -4.08
N ILE A 44 -22.67 13.29 -5.27
CA ILE A 44 -21.90 12.23 -5.96
C ILE A 44 -20.63 12.87 -6.54
N ILE A 45 -19.49 12.44 -6.00
CA ILE A 45 -18.15 12.86 -6.42
C ILE A 45 -17.72 12.12 -7.68
N HIS A 46 -18.02 10.83 -7.76
CA HIS A 46 -17.68 10.00 -8.91
C HIS A 46 -18.65 8.84 -9.06
N GLU A 47 -18.91 8.46 -10.30
CA GLU A 47 -19.69 7.29 -10.69
C GLU A 47 -18.89 6.48 -11.71
N ALA A 48 -18.73 5.19 -11.44
CA ALA A 48 -18.11 4.24 -12.35
C ALA A 48 -19.05 3.04 -12.55
N VAL A 49 -19.28 2.65 -13.81
CA VAL A 49 -20.15 1.51 -14.15
C VAL A 49 -19.37 0.48 -14.96
N GLN A 50 -19.17 -0.68 -14.34
CA GLN A 50 -18.41 -1.79 -14.89
C GLN A 50 -19.39 -2.74 -15.56
N ARG A 51 -19.48 -2.63 -16.90
CA ARG A 51 -20.39 -3.45 -17.70
C ARG A 51 -19.86 -4.88 -17.82
N LYS A 52 -20.78 -5.84 -17.93
CA LYS A 52 -20.46 -7.28 -18.03
C LYS A 52 -19.62 -7.72 -16.83
N ALA A 53 -20.02 -7.25 -15.65
CA ALA A 53 -19.39 -7.56 -14.37
C ALA A 53 -20.44 -8.09 -13.39
N ARG A 54 -20.01 -8.97 -12.47
CA ARG A 54 -20.84 -9.59 -11.44
C ARG A 54 -20.06 -9.68 -10.12
N GLY A 55 -20.80 -9.74 -9.00
CA GLY A 55 -20.25 -10.04 -7.69
C GLY A 55 -19.82 -11.52 -7.49
N PRO A 56 -19.31 -11.87 -6.30
CA PRO A 56 -19.21 -11.00 -5.12
C PRO A 56 -18.19 -9.88 -5.32
N VAL A 57 -18.54 -8.66 -4.88
CA VAL A 57 -17.65 -7.50 -4.96
C VAL A 57 -17.03 -7.26 -3.59
N HIS A 58 -15.69 -7.25 -3.52
CA HIS A 58 -14.97 -6.79 -2.34
C HIS A 58 -14.41 -5.40 -2.62
N CYS A 59 -14.59 -4.48 -1.68
CA CYS A 59 -14.19 -3.08 -1.81
C CYS A 59 -13.40 -2.66 -0.58
N VAL A 60 -12.28 -1.98 -0.81
CA VAL A 60 -11.45 -1.38 0.23
C VAL A 60 -11.28 0.09 -0.12
N HIS A 61 -11.72 0.96 0.79
CA HIS A 61 -11.54 2.41 0.71
C HIS A 61 -10.53 2.83 1.77
N SER A 62 -9.48 3.53 1.36
CA SER A 62 -8.45 4.02 2.27
C SER A 62 -7.86 5.32 1.74
N GLU A 63 -7.74 6.32 2.61
CA GLU A 63 -7.16 7.64 2.28
C GLU A 63 -7.81 8.28 1.04
N ASN A 64 -7.09 8.33 -0.09
CA ASN A 64 -7.53 8.93 -1.34
C ASN A 64 -7.84 7.89 -2.43
N TRP A 65 -7.87 6.60 -2.10
CA TRP A 65 -7.98 5.53 -3.07
C TRP A 65 -9.03 4.49 -2.70
N VAL A 66 -9.64 3.92 -3.73
CA VAL A 66 -10.62 2.84 -3.61
C VAL A 66 -10.18 1.71 -4.53
N VAL A 67 -10.07 0.51 -3.99
CA VAL A 67 -9.83 -0.71 -4.77
C VAL A 67 -11.03 -1.61 -4.60
N TYR A 68 -11.61 -2.05 -5.71
CA TYR A 68 -12.66 -3.06 -5.69
C TYR A 68 -12.38 -4.15 -6.71
N VAL A 69 -12.87 -5.34 -6.41
CA VAL A 69 -12.69 -6.53 -7.25
C VAL A 69 -14.02 -7.11 -7.66
N TYR A 70 -14.15 -7.51 -8.92
CA TYR A 70 -15.37 -8.10 -9.46
C TYR A 70 -15.03 -9.20 -10.48
N TRP A 71 -16.04 -9.98 -10.86
CA TRP A 71 -15.93 -11.00 -11.89
C TRP A 71 -16.39 -10.45 -13.24
N ASN A 72 -15.50 -10.42 -14.23
CA ASN A 72 -15.84 -10.04 -15.61
C ASN A 72 -16.50 -11.24 -16.32
N THR A 73 -17.78 -11.11 -16.68
CA THR A 73 -18.57 -12.18 -17.31
C THR A 73 -18.17 -12.43 -18.76
N LYS A 74 -17.71 -11.40 -19.48
CA LYS A 74 -17.27 -11.50 -20.88
C LYS A 74 -15.97 -12.29 -20.99
N SER A 75 -14.98 -11.92 -20.18
CA SER A 75 -13.64 -12.52 -20.21
C SER A 75 -13.46 -13.68 -19.23
N ARG A 76 -14.46 -13.94 -18.37
CA ARG A 76 -14.48 -15.03 -17.38
C ARG A 76 -13.25 -15.01 -16.46
N ARG A 77 -12.97 -13.85 -15.85
CA ARG A 77 -11.81 -13.62 -14.98
C ARG A 77 -12.12 -12.59 -13.89
N ASN A 78 -11.33 -12.60 -12.82
CA ASN A 78 -11.40 -11.56 -11.79
C ASN A 78 -10.62 -10.33 -12.24
N GLU A 79 -11.17 -9.16 -11.95
CA GLU A 79 -10.54 -7.87 -12.26
C GLU A 79 -10.60 -6.97 -11.04
N PHE A 80 -9.46 -6.38 -10.68
CA PHE A 80 -9.37 -5.25 -9.78
C PHE A 80 -9.61 -3.97 -10.59
N SER A 81 -10.40 -3.05 -10.06
CA SER A 81 -10.39 -1.66 -10.49
C SER A 81 -9.91 -0.79 -9.34
N VAL A 82 -9.05 0.17 -9.66
CA VAL A 82 -8.49 1.14 -8.73
C VAL A 82 -8.99 2.52 -9.13
N LEU A 83 -9.42 3.28 -8.14
CA LEU A 83 -9.74 4.70 -8.24
C LEU A 83 -8.77 5.45 -7.32
N GLU A 84 -8.17 6.53 -7.80
CA GLU A 84 -7.45 7.50 -6.97
C GLU A 84 -7.96 8.91 -7.22
N LEU A 85 -8.15 9.66 -6.15
CA LEU A 85 -8.68 11.02 -6.19
C LEU A 85 -7.58 12.04 -5.89
N PHE A 86 -7.50 13.08 -6.72
CA PHE A 86 -6.55 14.18 -6.62
C PHE A 86 -7.24 15.54 -6.71
N GLU A 87 -6.72 16.53 -5.98
CA GLU A 87 -7.18 17.93 -6.08
C GLU A 87 -6.54 18.64 -7.28
N GLY A 88 -5.31 18.26 -7.64
CA GLY A 88 -4.52 18.89 -8.69
C GLY A 88 -3.20 19.43 -8.15
N THR A 89 -2.64 20.43 -8.81
CA THR A 89 -1.36 21.05 -8.43
C THR A 89 -1.48 22.13 -7.35
N GLU A 90 -2.69 22.61 -7.10
CA GLU A 90 -2.99 23.63 -6.10
C GLU A 90 -3.95 23.07 -5.05
N LEU A 91 -3.68 23.34 -3.78
CA LEU A 91 -4.59 23.03 -2.67
C LEU A 91 -5.63 24.13 -2.57
N TYR A 92 -6.91 23.75 -2.47
CA TYR A 92 -7.96 24.74 -2.23
C TYR A 92 -7.86 25.36 -0.83
N ASN A 93 -7.65 24.51 0.19
CA ASN A 93 -7.42 24.94 1.56
C ASN A 93 -6.49 23.93 2.25
N SER A 94 -5.36 24.42 2.76
CA SER A 94 -4.32 23.59 3.39
C SER A 94 -4.56 23.32 4.88
N THR A 95 -5.46 24.08 5.52
CA THR A 95 -5.64 24.04 6.98
C THR A 95 -6.83 23.18 7.40
N VAL A 96 -7.95 23.30 6.68
CA VAL A 96 -9.21 22.65 7.05
C VAL A 96 -9.88 22.08 5.81
N PHE A 97 -10.43 20.87 5.97
CA PHE A 97 -11.33 20.27 5.00
C PHE A 97 -12.78 20.52 5.43
N SER A 98 -13.59 21.14 4.56
CA SER A 98 -15.04 21.29 4.74
C SER A 98 -15.77 20.77 3.51
N SER A 99 -16.65 19.79 3.69
CA SER A 99 -17.50 19.25 2.62
C SER A 99 -18.46 20.29 2.03
N LEU A 100 -18.82 21.33 2.80
CA LEU A 100 -19.78 22.37 2.38
C LEU A 100 -19.16 23.46 1.50
N ASP A 101 -17.85 23.65 1.61
CA ASP A 101 -17.11 24.75 0.98
C ASP A 101 -16.08 24.22 -0.03
N ARG A 102 -16.53 23.30 -0.88
CA ARG A 102 -15.71 22.64 -1.91
C ARG A 102 -16.39 22.80 -3.28
N PRO A 103 -16.04 23.85 -4.05
CA PRO A 103 -16.65 24.09 -5.35
C PRO A 103 -16.14 23.10 -6.42
N HIS A 104 -14.87 22.73 -6.37
CA HIS A 104 -14.21 21.91 -7.38
C HIS A 104 -14.35 20.41 -7.09
N MET A 105 -14.63 19.63 -8.15
CA MET A 105 -14.59 18.17 -8.06
C MET A 105 -13.15 17.68 -8.21
N PRO A 106 -12.77 16.59 -7.50
CA PRO A 106 -11.45 16.01 -7.65
C PRO A 106 -11.28 15.38 -9.03
N GLN A 107 -10.03 15.35 -9.49
CA GLN A 107 -9.62 14.52 -10.62
C GLN A 107 -9.57 13.07 -10.16
N VAL A 108 -10.37 12.22 -10.79
CA VAL A 108 -10.39 10.78 -10.51
C VAL A 108 -9.63 10.04 -11.59
N LEU A 109 -8.57 9.34 -11.21
CA LEU A 109 -7.83 8.45 -12.08
C LEU A 109 -8.29 7.02 -11.83
N GLN A 110 -8.49 6.27 -12.91
CA GLN A 110 -8.97 4.89 -12.86
C GLN A 110 -8.11 3.98 -13.73
N GLN A 111 -7.79 2.79 -13.22
CA GLN A 111 -7.17 1.73 -14.00
C GLN A 111 -7.62 0.37 -13.49
N SER A 112 -7.69 -0.62 -14.39
CA SER A 112 -8.12 -1.98 -14.03
C SER A 112 -7.01 -2.99 -14.28
N TYR A 113 -6.98 -4.05 -13.49
CA TYR A 113 -5.96 -5.08 -13.49
C TYR A 113 -6.64 -6.45 -13.42
N ILE A 114 -6.04 -7.45 -14.06
CA ILE A 114 -6.52 -8.83 -14.08
C ILE A 114 -5.87 -9.58 -12.91
N PHE A 115 -6.68 -10.30 -12.16
CA PHE A 115 -6.21 -11.15 -11.07
C PHE A 115 -6.53 -12.63 -11.36
N PRO A 116 -5.54 -13.54 -11.27
CA PRO A 116 -5.69 -14.91 -11.77
C PRO A 116 -6.44 -15.84 -10.81
N ALA A 117 -6.75 -15.41 -9.59
CA ALA A 117 -7.44 -16.22 -8.58
C ALA A 117 -8.73 -15.54 -8.09
N PRO A 118 -9.70 -16.31 -7.57
CA PRO A 118 -10.83 -15.75 -6.82
C PRO A 118 -10.39 -15.14 -5.48
N ILE A 119 -11.20 -14.22 -4.96
CA ILE A 119 -10.97 -13.51 -3.70
C ILE A 119 -12.09 -13.88 -2.72
N SER A 120 -11.73 -14.11 -1.45
CA SER A 120 -12.69 -14.33 -0.35
C SER A 120 -12.92 -13.08 0.50
N THR A 121 -11.86 -12.29 0.72
CA THR A 121 -11.90 -11.05 1.50
C THR A 121 -10.69 -10.18 1.16
N MET A 122 -10.78 -8.88 1.43
CA MET A 122 -9.70 -7.91 1.27
C MET A 122 -9.66 -6.94 2.44
N GLU A 123 -8.47 -6.51 2.82
CA GLU A 123 -8.27 -5.47 3.84
C GLU A 123 -6.96 -4.70 3.56
N ALA A 124 -6.86 -3.44 3.97
CA ALA A 124 -5.62 -2.67 3.87
C ALA A 124 -4.78 -2.73 5.15
N THR A 125 -3.46 -2.67 5.03
CA THR A 125 -2.57 -2.53 6.20
C THR A 125 -2.70 -1.15 6.85
N LEU A 126 -2.76 -1.11 8.18
CA LEU A 126 -2.93 0.12 8.97
C LEU A 126 -1.79 0.34 9.97
N THR A 127 -1.20 1.54 9.95
CA THR A 127 -0.22 2.04 10.93
C THR A 127 -0.66 3.41 11.45
N GLU A 128 -0.08 3.85 12.56
CA GLU A 128 -0.52 5.05 13.28
C GLU A 128 -0.35 6.33 12.46
N LYS A 129 0.80 6.49 11.81
CA LYS A 129 1.13 7.70 11.04
C LYS A 129 0.92 7.53 9.53
N GLY A 130 0.72 6.30 9.05
CA GLY A 130 0.54 6.02 7.63
C GLY A 130 1.76 6.38 6.77
N ILE A 131 2.96 6.31 7.35
CA ILE A 131 4.23 6.61 6.67
C ILE A 131 4.73 5.39 5.89
N THR A 132 4.61 4.19 6.45
CA THR A 132 4.99 2.96 5.75
C THR A 132 4.13 2.76 4.50
N SER A 133 4.68 2.05 3.50
CA SER A 133 3.92 1.62 2.33
C SER A 133 2.63 0.89 2.72
N ARG A 134 1.55 1.12 1.98
CA ARG A 134 0.28 0.41 2.15
C ARG A 134 0.29 -0.87 1.33
N HIS A 135 -0.04 -1.99 1.94
CA HIS A 135 -0.29 -3.25 1.27
C HIS A 135 -1.78 -3.61 1.37
N LEU A 136 -2.28 -4.27 0.34
CA LEU A 136 -3.61 -4.86 0.29
C LEU A 136 -3.49 -6.34 0.63
N LEU A 137 -4.10 -6.76 1.74
CA LEU A 137 -4.17 -8.14 2.16
C LEU A 137 -5.35 -8.81 1.46
N VAL A 138 -5.08 -9.82 0.64
CA VAL A 138 -6.09 -10.54 -0.14
C VAL A 138 -6.18 -11.97 0.38
N GLY A 139 -7.33 -12.33 0.96
CA GLY A 139 -7.62 -13.69 1.37
C GLY A 139 -8.08 -14.52 0.17
N LEU A 140 -7.35 -15.58 -0.15
CA LEU A 140 -7.67 -16.49 -1.24
C LEU A 140 -8.51 -17.68 -0.74
N PRO A 141 -9.38 -18.28 -1.58
CA PRO A 141 -10.13 -19.49 -1.20
C PRO A 141 -9.26 -20.70 -0.87
N SER A 142 -7.99 -20.72 -1.30
CA SER A 142 -7.01 -21.74 -0.91
C SER A 142 -6.59 -21.64 0.57
N GLY A 143 -6.98 -20.57 1.26
CA GLY A 143 -6.59 -20.26 2.63
C GLY A 143 -5.27 -19.50 2.75
N ASN A 144 -4.62 -19.15 1.63
CA ASN A 144 -3.45 -18.27 1.63
C ASN A 144 -3.88 -16.81 1.72
N ILE A 145 -3.08 -16.00 2.43
CA ILE A 145 -3.25 -14.55 2.47
C ILE A 145 -2.09 -13.92 1.69
N LEU A 146 -2.44 -13.26 0.59
CA LEU A 146 -1.50 -12.53 -0.25
C LEU A 146 -1.35 -11.08 0.25
N SER A 147 -0.12 -10.65 0.51
CA SER A 147 0.19 -9.24 0.77
C SER A 147 0.60 -8.55 -0.53
N LEU A 148 -0.35 -7.89 -1.19
CA LEU A 148 -0.13 -7.20 -2.46
C LEU A 148 0.27 -5.72 -2.24
N PRO A 149 1.46 -5.27 -2.66
CA PRO A 149 1.83 -3.86 -2.53
C PRO A 149 0.92 -2.95 -3.37
N LYS A 150 0.38 -1.88 -2.76
CA LYS A 150 -0.52 -0.92 -3.43
C LYS A 150 0.13 -0.25 -4.65
N MET A 151 1.46 -0.16 -4.70
CA MET A 151 2.19 0.41 -5.84
C MET A 151 1.98 -0.33 -7.16
N PHE A 152 1.60 -1.62 -7.13
CA PHE A 152 1.25 -2.35 -8.35
C PHE A 152 -0.17 -2.03 -8.83
N LEU A 153 -1.01 -1.51 -7.94
CA LEU A 153 -2.38 -1.09 -8.21
C LEU A 153 -2.44 0.43 -8.28
N ASP A 154 -1.65 1.07 -9.13
CA ASP A 154 -1.59 2.53 -9.28
C ASP A 154 -2.16 2.94 -10.64
N PRO A 155 -3.19 3.81 -10.72
CA PRO A 155 -3.80 4.21 -11.98
C PRO A 155 -2.92 5.11 -12.86
N ARG A 156 -1.80 5.60 -12.33
CA ARG A 156 -0.84 6.45 -13.04
C ARG A 156 0.19 5.63 -13.83
N ARG A 157 0.16 4.29 -13.74
CA ARG A 157 1.10 3.41 -14.45
C ARG A 157 0.89 3.56 -15.96
N PRO A 158 1.90 4.01 -16.72
CA PRO A 158 1.73 4.35 -18.12
C PRO A 158 1.71 3.10 -19.00
N GLU A 159 0.87 3.09 -20.03
CA GLU A 159 0.92 2.06 -21.08
C GLU A 159 2.18 2.19 -21.95
N ILE A 160 2.58 3.43 -22.24
CA ILE A 160 3.77 3.79 -23.00
C ILE A 160 4.68 4.62 -22.10
N VAL A 161 5.90 4.15 -21.88
CA VAL A 161 6.86 4.81 -20.99
C VAL A 161 7.30 6.15 -21.58
N SER A 162 7.13 7.21 -20.79
CA SER A 162 7.63 8.56 -21.07
C SER A 162 8.79 8.92 -20.14
N GLU A 163 9.59 9.94 -20.52
CA GLU A 163 10.68 10.46 -19.67
C GLU A 163 10.19 10.88 -18.28
N GLN A 164 9.04 11.56 -18.20
CA GLN A 164 8.43 11.97 -16.93
C GLN A 164 8.05 10.77 -16.06
N SER A 165 7.45 9.74 -16.65
CA SER A 165 7.08 8.52 -15.91
C SER A 165 8.31 7.76 -15.40
N ARG A 166 9.42 7.82 -16.15
CA ARG A 166 10.70 7.23 -15.75
C ARG A 166 11.33 8.01 -14.60
N GLU A 167 11.29 9.33 -14.64
CA GLU A 167 11.77 10.19 -13.55
C GLU A 167 11.01 9.94 -12.24
N GLU A 168 9.71 9.66 -12.32
CA GLU A 168 8.87 9.27 -11.17
C GLU A 168 9.04 7.81 -10.73
N ASN A 169 9.86 7.02 -11.42
CA ASN A 169 10.02 5.58 -11.20
C ASN A 169 8.70 4.80 -11.26
N LEU A 170 7.77 5.21 -12.14
CA LEU A 170 6.51 4.49 -12.34
C LEU A 170 6.75 3.19 -13.10
N ILE A 171 6.21 2.11 -12.57
CA ILE A 171 6.25 0.80 -13.20
C ILE A 171 5.30 0.83 -14.40
N PRO A 172 5.73 0.46 -15.62
CA PRO A 172 4.85 0.41 -16.79
C PRO A 172 3.62 -0.44 -16.53
N TYR A 173 2.48 -0.09 -17.12
CA TYR A 173 1.24 -0.84 -16.94
C TYR A 173 1.41 -2.27 -17.42
N ALA A 174 1.12 -3.21 -16.51
CA ALA A 174 1.03 -4.62 -16.79
C ALA A 174 -0.34 -5.08 -16.28
N PRO A 175 -1.28 -5.43 -17.16
CA PRO A 175 -2.65 -5.76 -16.76
C PRO A 175 -2.70 -7.02 -15.90
N GLU A 176 -1.84 -8.01 -16.17
CA GLU A 176 -1.84 -9.27 -15.45
C GLU A 176 -1.03 -9.16 -14.15
N MET A 177 -1.70 -9.38 -13.02
CA MET A 177 -1.07 -9.35 -11.71
C MET A 177 -0.54 -10.74 -11.34
N PRO A 178 0.78 -10.93 -11.18
CA PRO A 178 1.33 -12.22 -10.81
C PRO A 178 1.03 -12.55 -9.35
N ILE A 179 0.68 -13.80 -9.07
CA ILE A 179 0.68 -14.33 -7.71
C ILE A 179 2.06 -14.91 -7.44
N ARG A 180 2.77 -14.29 -6.50
CA ARG A 180 4.10 -14.69 -6.04
C ARG A 180 3.95 -15.38 -4.69
N THR A 181 4.50 -16.58 -4.55
CA THR A 181 4.40 -17.35 -3.31
C THR A 181 5.15 -16.68 -2.15
N GLU A 182 6.16 -15.87 -2.47
CA GLU A 182 6.92 -15.06 -1.51
C GLU A 182 6.09 -13.95 -0.87
N TRP A 183 4.93 -13.61 -1.44
CA TRP A 183 4.02 -12.61 -0.89
C TRP A 183 2.95 -13.22 0.02
N PHE A 184 2.95 -14.54 0.22
CA PHE A 184 2.05 -15.16 1.19
C PHE A 184 2.56 -14.96 2.61
N ILE A 185 1.77 -14.29 3.44
CA ILE A 185 2.16 -13.97 4.83
C ILE A 185 2.01 -15.15 5.78
N ASN A 186 1.16 -16.12 5.43
CA ASN A 186 0.83 -17.27 6.27
C ASN A 186 1.59 -18.55 5.89
N TYR A 187 2.52 -18.49 4.93
CA TYR A 187 3.38 -19.62 4.52
C TYR A 187 2.64 -20.97 4.40
N ASN A 188 2.77 -21.85 5.40
CA ASN A 188 2.16 -23.18 5.46
C ASN A 188 0.91 -23.27 6.35
N GLN A 189 0.50 -22.16 6.97
CA GLN A 189 -0.65 -22.08 7.88
C GLN A 189 -1.87 -21.57 7.13
N THR A 190 -2.48 -22.43 6.31
CA THR A 190 -3.69 -22.08 5.56
C THR A 190 -4.89 -21.91 6.49
N ILE A 191 -5.76 -20.95 6.17
CA ILE A 191 -6.95 -20.64 6.95
C ILE A 191 -8.17 -21.06 6.14
N SER A 192 -8.94 -22.01 6.66
CA SER A 192 -10.11 -22.48 5.94
C SER A 192 -11.23 -21.44 5.97
N ARG A 193 -11.86 -21.19 4.81
CA ARG A 193 -13.02 -20.28 4.65
C ARG A 193 -12.81 -18.90 5.29
N VAL A 194 -11.75 -18.20 4.88
CA VAL A 194 -11.46 -16.84 5.36
C VAL A 194 -12.67 -15.94 5.14
N ARG A 195 -13.23 -15.39 6.22
CA ARG A 195 -14.41 -14.50 6.18
C ARG A 195 -14.02 -13.03 6.28
N GLY A 196 -12.92 -12.74 6.96
CA GLY A 196 -12.45 -11.38 7.15
C GLY A 196 -10.98 -11.35 7.56
N ILE A 197 -10.38 -10.19 7.35
CA ILE A 197 -9.05 -9.84 7.82
C ILE A 197 -9.20 -8.55 8.60
N TYR A 198 -8.62 -8.49 9.79
CA TYR A 198 -8.57 -7.31 10.62
C TYR A 198 -7.13 -6.85 10.74
N THR A 199 -6.91 -5.55 10.59
CA THR A 199 -5.59 -4.92 10.71
C THR A 199 -5.60 -3.88 11.83
N ALA A 200 -4.50 -3.80 12.57
CA ALA A 200 -4.34 -2.83 13.65
C ALA A 200 -2.91 -2.30 13.74
N PRO A 201 -2.72 -1.03 14.12
CA PRO A 201 -1.40 -0.49 14.41
C PRO A 201 -0.79 -1.21 15.62
N SER A 202 0.53 -1.38 15.62
CA SER A 202 1.27 -2.07 16.68
C SER A 202 1.99 -1.14 17.67
N GLY A 203 1.97 0.18 17.43
CA GLY A 203 2.81 1.17 18.10
C GLY A 203 4.16 1.43 17.39
N LEU A 204 4.62 0.49 16.56
CA LEU A 204 5.73 0.70 15.62
C LEU A 204 5.17 1.08 14.25
N GLU A 205 5.80 2.05 13.59
CA GLU A 205 5.33 2.55 12.30
C GLU A 205 5.64 1.58 11.16
N SER A 206 6.65 0.72 11.32
CA SER A 206 6.98 -0.32 10.34
C SER A 206 6.07 -1.54 10.39
N THR A 207 5.24 -1.67 11.43
CA THR A 207 4.62 -2.95 11.79
C THR A 207 3.09 -2.84 11.93
N CYS A 208 2.38 -3.71 11.19
CA CYS A 208 0.93 -3.87 11.26
C CYS A 208 0.59 -5.24 11.88
N LEU A 209 -0.27 -5.25 12.89
CA LEU A 209 -0.86 -6.48 13.41
C LEU A 209 -1.97 -6.94 12.45
N VAL A 210 -2.00 -8.22 12.14
CA VAL A 210 -2.99 -8.81 11.23
C VAL A 210 -3.63 -10.00 11.93
N VAL A 211 -4.97 -10.03 11.94
CA VAL A 211 -5.77 -11.17 12.38
C VAL A 211 -6.70 -11.56 11.25
N ALA A 212 -6.51 -12.74 10.70
CA ALA A 212 -7.43 -13.31 9.73
C ALA A 212 -8.30 -14.36 10.40
N TYR A 213 -9.60 -14.31 10.14
CA TYR A 213 -10.57 -15.18 10.77
C TYR A 213 -11.53 -15.80 9.75
N GLY A 214 -11.84 -17.07 9.96
CA GLY A 214 -12.72 -17.86 9.10
C GLY A 214 -13.30 -19.03 9.87
N LEU A 215 -13.01 -20.25 9.42
CA LEU A 215 -13.13 -21.45 10.26
C LEU A 215 -12.04 -21.48 11.34
N ASP A 216 -10.83 -21.11 10.92
CA ASP A 216 -9.65 -21.01 11.77
C ASP A 216 -9.29 -19.53 12.03
N ILE A 217 -8.46 -19.28 13.04
CA ILE A 217 -7.94 -17.95 13.37
C ILE A 217 -6.42 -17.98 13.18
N TYR A 218 -5.91 -16.98 12.47
CA TYR A 218 -4.48 -16.79 12.25
C TYR A 218 -4.11 -15.35 12.62
N GLN A 219 -3.02 -15.20 13.37
CA GLN A 219 -2.51 -13.90 13.79
C GLN A 219 -1.04 -13.81 13.40
N THR A 220 -0.66 -12.67 12.83
CA THR A 220 0.73 -12.37 12.49
C THR A 220 1.01 -10.87 12.51
N ARG A 221 2.26 -10.52 12.25
CA ARG A 221 2.71 -9.14 12.03
C ARG A 221 3.21 -9.02 10.60
N VAL A 222 2.87 -7.93 9.93
CA VAL A 222 3.31 -7.64 8.56
C VAL A 222 4.15 -6.36 8.57
N TYR A 223 5.19 -6.35 7.74
CA TYR A 223 6.15 -5.25 7.62
C TYR A 223 6.20 -4.72 6.17
N PRO A 224 5.26 -3.86 5.74
CA PRO A 224 5.15 -3.44 4.34
C PRO A 224 6.42 -2.83 3.76
N SER A 225 7.12 -1.99 4.54
CA SER A 225 8.39 -1.35 4.17
C SER A 225 9.61 -1.94 4.89
N LYS A 226 9.51 -3.19 5.36
CA LYS A 226 10.46 -3.81 6.31
C LYS A 226 10.55 -3.04 7.64
N GLN A 227 11.24 -3.61 8.61
CA GLN A 227 11.41 -3.01 9.95
C GLN A 227 12.48 -1.92 9.93
N PHE A 228 12.12 -0.71 9.48
CA PHE A 228 13.06 0.42 9.40
C PHE A 228 13.26 1.16 10.74
N ASP A 229 12.39 0.94 11.72
CA ASP A 229 12.41 1.55 13.06
C ASP A 229 12.93 0.59 14.14
N VAL A 230 13.41 -0.60 13.75
CA VAL A 230 14.02 -1.59 14.64
C VAL A 230 15.42 -1.94 14.11
N LEU A 231 16.34 -2.23 15.02
CA LEU A 231 17.67 -2.73 14.65
C LEU A 231 17.51 -4.09 13.97
N LYS A 232 18.34 -4.37 12.96
CA LYS A 232 18.26 -5.63 12.24
C LYS A 232 18.50 -6.83 13.17
N ASP A 233 17.78 -7.92 12.92
CA ASP A 233 17.96 -9.17 13.65
C ASP A 233 19.36 -9.78 13.43
N ASP A 234 19.98 -9.54 12.28
CA ASP A 234 21.31 -10.03 11.90
C ASP A 234 22.45 -9.05 12.23
N TYR A 235 22.21 -8.10 13.14
CA TYR A 235 23.21 -7.10 13.48
C TYR A 235 24.43 -7.72 14.19
N ASP A 236 25.63 -7.51 13.63
CA ASP A 236 26.88 -8.03 14.18
C ASP A 236 27.42 -7.14 15.31
N TYR A 237 26.94 -7.40 16.52
CA TYR A 237 27.42 -6.73 17.74
C TYR A 237 28.90 -7.00 18.03
N VAL A 238 29.43 -8.17 17.64
CA VAL A 238 30.81 -8.58 17.92
C VAL A 238 31.78 -7.76 17.08
N LEU A 239 31.49 -7.60 15.78
CA LEU A 239 32.29 -6.77 14.88
C LEU A 239 32.44 -5.35 15.41
N ILE A 240 31.34 -4.68 15.72
CA ILE A 240 31.39 -3.27 16.16
C ILE A 240 32.09 -3.13 17.50
N SER A 241 31.82 -4.05 18.44
CA SER A 241 32.51 -4.06 19.74
C SER A 241 34.03 -4.24 19.54
N SER A 242 34.45 -5.18 18.68
CA SER A 242 35.86 -5.44 18.41
C SER A 242 36.56 -4.25 17.75
N VAL A 243 35.91 -3.56 16.81
CA VAL A 243 36.43 -2.36 16.16
C VAL A 243 36.59 -1.22 17.16
N LEU A 244 35.62 -1.02 18.06
CA LEU A 244 35.69 -0.01 19.12
C LEU A 244 36.88 -0.26 20.06
N PHE A 245 37.07 -1.50 20.52
CA PHE A 245 38.25 -1.85 21.32
C PHE A 245 39.55 -1.65 20.55
N GLY A 246 39.59 -2.09 19.28
CA GLY A 246 40.74 -1.89 18.39
C GLY A 246 41.14 -0.42 18.26
N LEU A 247 40.16 0.46 17.99
CA LEU A 247 40.38 1.91 17.90
C LEU A 247 40.81 2.53 19.24
N PHE A 248 40.24 2.08 20.35
CA PHE A 248 40.62 2.53 21.69
C PHE A 248 42.10 2.22 21.98
N PHE A 249 42.53 0.97 21.80
CA PHE A 249 43.91 0.57 22.02
C PHE A 249 44.87 1.24 21.02
N ALA A 250 44.49 1.32 19.74
CA ALA A 250 45.29 2.02 18.72
C ALA A 250 45.52 3.49 19.08
N THR A 251 44.50 4.18 19.61
CA THR A 251 44.59 5.57 20.05
C THR A 251 45.52 5.72 21.25
N MET A 252 45.41 4.83 22.25
CA MET A 252 46.28 4.84 23.43
C MET A 252 47.75 4.62 23.06
N ILE A 253 48.02 3.65 22.19
CA ILE A 253 49.37 3.36 21.70
C ILE A 253 49.89 4.56 20.89
N SER A 254 49.09 5.10 19.96
CA SER A 254 49.48 6.22 19.12
C SER A 254 49.75 7.49 19.93
N LYS A 255 48.97 7.77 20.98
CA LYS A 255 49.21 8.88 21.91
C LYS A 255 50.58 8.76 22.58
N ARG A 256 50.90 7.57 23.08
CA ARG A 256 52.20 7.32 23.73
C ARG A 256 53.35 7.45 22.75
N LEU A 257 53.21 6.88 21.54
CA LEU A 257 54.21 7.00 20.48
C LEU A 257 54.43 8.45 20.04
N ALA A 258 53.36 9.25 19.95
CA ALA A 258 53.45 10.66 19.61
C ALA A 258 54.16 11.48 20.70
N GLN A 259 53.85 11.24 21.98
CA GLN A 259 54.53 11.88 23.10
C GLN A 259 56.04 11.59 23.09
N VAL A 260 56.42 10.32 22.89
CA VAL A 260 57.83 9.91 22.77
C VAL A 260 58.50 10.57 21.57
N LYS A 261 57.83 10.61 20.41
CA LYS A 261 58.37 11.24 19.19
C LYS A 261 58.57 12.75 19.36
N LEU A 262 57.63 13.44 20.00
CA LEU A 262 57.74 14.88 20.28
C LEU A 262 58.86 15.17 21.27
N LEU A 263 58.99 14.37 22.33
CA LEU A 263 60.09 14.48 23.28
C LEU A 263 61.44 14.31 22.58
N ASN A 264 61.62 13.24 21.79
CA ASN A 264 62.86 13.01 21.05
C ASN A 264 63.20 14.12 20.05
N ARG A 265 62.19 14.82 19.50
CA ARG A 265 62.39 15.97 18.61
C ARG A 265 62.79 17.23 19.39
N ALA A 266 62.25 17.44 20.59
CA ALA A 266 62.54 18.60 21.42
C ALA A 266 63.91 18.51 22.11
N TRP A 267 64.43 17.29 22.31
CA TRP A 267 65.76 17.03 22.91
C TRP A 267 66.87 16.83 21.87
N ARG A 268 66.60 17.20 20.61
CA ARG A 268 67.59 17.38 19.54
C ARG A 268 67.86 18.87 19.35
#